data_AF-A0A931R9I7-F1
#
_entry.id   AF-A0A931R9I7-F1
#
_cell.length_a   1.000
_cell.length_b   1.000
_cell.length_c   1.000
_cell.angle_alpha   90.00
_cell.angle_beta   90.00
_cell.angle_gamma   90.00
#
_symmetry.space_group_name_H-M   'P 1'
#
loop_
_entity.id
_entity.type
_entity.pdbx_description
1 polymer ?
#
loop_
_entity_poly.entity_id
_entity_poly.type
_entity_poly.pdbx_seq_one_letter_code
_entity_poly.pdbx_strand_id
1 'polypeptide(L)' 'MKLSSLTDDDYDDYEKEYVIKGRRHGRKFRLAENVRLKVTRINGFRSKVDFEFLA' A
#
# COMPACT_ATOMS: atom_id res chain seq x y z
N MET A 1 -0.99 -4.60 -2.41
CA MET A 1 -0.53 -3.27 -2.85
C MET A 1 0.99 -3.25 -2.78
N LYS A 2 1.68 -2.61 -3.73
CA LYS A 2 3.15 -2.48 -3.67
C LYS A 2 3.52 -1.13 -3.08
N LEU A 3 4.56 -1.07 -2.25
CA LEU A 3 5.11 0.20 -1.76
C LEU A 3 5.53 1.12 -2.90
N SER A 4 6.07 0.56 -3.98
CA SER A 4 6.48 1.32 -5.17
C SER A 4 5.33 1.99 -5.94
N SER A 5 4.06 1.66 -5.65
CA SER A 5 2.91 2.36 -6.24
C SER A 5 2.43 3.53 -5.38
N LEU A 6 3.08 3.79 -4.25
CA LEU A 6 2.80 4.95 -3.42
C LEU A 6 3.57 6.17 -3.93
N THR A 7 3.00 7.35 -3.72
CA THR A 7 3.64 8.64 -4.01
C THR A 7 5.02 8.70 -3.36
N ASP A 8 5.97 9.27 -4.11
CA ASP A 8 7.41 9.42 -3.82
C ASP A 8 7.73 9.74 -2.35
N ASP A 9 7.85 8.71 -1.53
CA ASP A 9 8.15 8.81 -0.10
C ASP A 9 8.99 7.61 0.34
N ASP A 10 9.83 7.85 1.34
CA ASP A 10 10.56 6.81 2.04
C ASP A 10 9.64 6.25 3.13
N TYR A 11 9.34 4.95 3.06
CA TYR A 11 8.41 4.29 3.98
C TYR A 11 9.15 3.45 5.02
N ASP A 12 8.87 3.72 6.30
CA ASP A 12 9.30 2.89 7.42
C ASP A 12 8.27 1.79 7.70
N ASP A 13 8.76 0.56 7.89
CA ASP A 13 7.96 -0.60 8.29
C ASP A 13 8.06 -0.83 9.80
N TYR A 14 6.93 -0.72 10.48
CA TYR A 14 6.79 -1.02 11.90
C TYR A 14 6.04 -2.35 12.05
N GLU A 15 6.73 -3.45 11.80
CA GLU A 15 6.14 -4.81 11.75
C GLU A 15 5.29 -5.16 12.98
N LYS A 16 5.78 -4.82 14.19
CA LYS A 16 5.06 -5.10 15.46
C LYS A 16 3.70 -4.38 15.56
N GLU A 17 3.59 -3.23 14.91
CA GLU A 17 2.40 -2.37 14.96
C GLU A 17 1.52 -2.58 13.72
N TYR A 18 1.99 -3.36 12.74
CA TYR A 18 1.39 -3.50 11.42
C TYR A 18 1.09 -2.14 10.76
N VAL A 19 2.06 -1.23 10.85
CA VAL A 19 1.97 0.14 10.32
C VAL A 19 3.11 0.40 9.36
N ILE A 20 2.78 0.98 8.22
CA ILE A 20 3.74 1.57 7.27
C ILE A 20 3.56 3.08 7.32
N LYS A 21 4.67 3.82 7.46
CA LYS A 21 4.62 5.29 7.56
C LYS A 21 5.61 5.95 6.61
N GLY A 22 5.11 6.88 5.79
CA GLY A 22 5.93 7.73 4.93
C GLY A 22 6.64 8.82 5.75
N ARG A 23 7.93 9.02 5.50
CA ARG A 23 8.77 9.98 6.23
C ARG A 23 8.51 11.43 5.81
N ARG A 24 8.35 11.69 4.51
CA ARG A 24 8.17 13.04 3.95
C ARG A 24 6.73 13.54 4.04
N HIS A 25 5.77 12.72 3.67
CA HIS A 25 4.37 13.15 3.55
C HIS A 25 3.52 12.74 4.77
N GLY A 26 4.08 11.95 5.70
CA GLY A 26 3.43 11.56 6.95
C GLY A 26 2.26 10.59 6.78
N ARG A 27 2.01 10.08 5.57
CA ARG A 27 0.96 9.10 5.30
C ARG A 27 1.23 7.82 6.11
N LYS A 28 0.22 7.37 6.83
CA LYS A 28 0.24 6.12 7.60
C LYS A 28 -0.75 5.15 6.98
N PHE A 29 -0.33 3.92 6.82
CA PHE A 29 -1.19 2.80 6.43
C PHE A 29 -1.17 1.80 7.57
N ARG A 30 -2.33 1.51 8.15
CA ARG A 30 -2.46 0.50 9.20
C ARG A 30 -3.30 -0.68 8.73
N LEU A 31 -2.97 -1.87 9.22
CA LEU A 31 -3.84 -3.03 9.05
C LEU A 31 -5.25 -2.74 9.60
N ALA A 32 -6.28 -3.23 8.88
CA ALA A 32 -7.71 -3.02 9.17
C ALA A 32 -8.24 -1.59 8.95
N GLU A 33 -7.46 -0.70 8.33
CA GLU A 33 -7.96 0.61 7.90
C GLU A 33 -8.82 0.50 6.64
N ASN A 34 -9.89 1.30 6.57
CA ASN A 34 -10.73 1.38 5.38
C ASN A 34 -10.02 2.20 4.30
N VAL A 35 -9.73 1.58 3.16
CA VAL A 35 -9.01 2.20 2.05
C VAL A 35 -9.78 2.07 0.73
N ARG A 36 -9.62 3.07 -0.16
CA ARG A 36 -10.11 2.99 -1.53
C ARG A 36 -8.95 2.57 -2.44
N LEU A 37 -9.17 1.51 -3.20
CA LEU A 37 -8.18 0.93 -4.09
C LEU A 37 -8.75 0.80 -5.51
N LYS A 38 -7.88 0.91 -6.50
CA LYS A 38 -8.18 0.60 -7.90
C LYS A 38 -7.49 -0.70 -8.30
N VAL A 39 -8.23 -1.60 -8.95
CA VAL A 39 -7.64 -2.80 -9.56
C VAL A 39 -6.89 -2.36 -10.82
N THR A 40 -5.59 -2.67 -10.88
CA THR A 40 -4.75 -2.32 -12.04
C THR A 40 -4.43 -3.51 -12.93
N ARG A 41 -4.30 -4.72 -12.34
CA ARG A 41 -4.02 -5.93 -13.10
C ARG A 41 -4.54 -7.17 -12.38
N ILE A 42 -5.11 -8.10 -13.14
CA ILE A 42 -5.46 -9.44 -12.66
C ILE A 42 -4.62 -10.46 -13.44
N ASN A 43 -3.94 -11.35 -12.72
CA ASN A 43 -3.25 -12.49 -13.29
C ASN A 43 -3.84 -13.78 -12.70
N GLY A 44 -4.78 -14.38 -13.46
CA GLY A 44 -5.49 -15.59 -13.03
C GLY A 44 -4.60 -16.83 -12.91
N PHE A 45 -3.53 -16.93 -13.70
CA PHE A 45 -2.61 -18.07 -13.63
C PHE A 45 -1.81 -18.09 -12.33
N ARG A 46 -1.46 -16.91 -11.80
CA ARG A 46 -0.71 -16.76 -10.54
C ARG A 46 -1.62 -16.48 -9.34
N SER A 47 -2.94 -16.52 -9.52
CA SER A 47 -3.92 -16.09 -8.50
C SER A 47 -3.56 -14.75 -7.85
N LYS A 48 -3.09 -13.79 -8.67
CA LYS A 48 -2.56 -12.50 -8.19
C LYS A 48 -3.36 -11.33 -8.72
N VAL A 49 -3.73 -10.41 -7.83
CA VAL A 49 -4.34 -9.12 -8.17
C VAL A 49 -3.43 -7.99 -7.70
N ASP A 50 -3.08 -7.10 -8.61
CA ASP A 50 -2.33 -5.88 -8.31
C ASP A 50 -3.31 -4.71 -8.16
N PHE A 51 -3.02 -3.86 -7.16
CA PHE A 51 -3.84 -2.71 -6.79
C PHE A 51 -2.99 -1.45 -6.72
N GLU A 52 -3.61 -0.34 -7.05
CA GLU A 52 -3.10 1.01 -6.83
C GLU A 52 -3.94 1.72 -5.77
N PHE A 53 -3.28 2.50 -4.92
CA PHE A 53 -3.94 3.26 -3.87
C PHE A 53 -4.53 4.55 -4.44
N LEU A 54 -5.80 4.83 -4.13
CA LEU A 54 -6.46 6.08 -4.50
C LEU A 54 -6.39 7.04 -3.31
N ALA A 55 -5.62 8.10 -3.46
CA ALA A 55 -5.50 9.18 -2.49
C ALA A 55 -6.68 10.16 -2.56
#